data_AF-A0AAU2J7W7-F1
#
_entry.id   AF-A0AAU2J7W7-F1
#
_cell.length_a   1.000
_cell.length_b   1.000
_cell.length_c   1.000
_cell.angle_alpha   90.00
_cell.angle_beta   90.00
_cell.angle_gamma   90.00
#
_symmetry.space_group_name_H-M   'P 1'
#
loop_
_entity.id
_entity.type
_entity.pdbx_description
1 polymer ?
#
loop_
_entity_poly.entity_id
_entity_poly.type
_entity_poly.pdbx_seq_one_letter_code
_entity_poly.pdbx_strand_id
1 'polypeptide(L)' 'MKEQPQVPLYDREVTGPFSVLCGGGDNKDGSMEDCLTVAELAGGGYAIGGTKPEDAGRELRGSRDEITSFAKAWLEQHGA' A
#
# COMPACT_ATOMS: atom_id res chain seq x y z
N MET A 1 30.47 1.49 2.37
CA MET A 1 29.52 2.26 1.54
C MET A 1 28.87 3.28 2.44
N LYS A 2 28.81 4.56 2.06
CA LYS A 2 28.05 5.55 2.84
C LYS A 2 26.59 5.41 2.43
N GLU A 3 25.74 5.05 3.39
CA GLU A 3 24.29 5.06 3.21
C GLU A 3 23.88 6.49 2.83
N GLN A 4 23.27 6.66 1.65
CA GLN A 4 22.68 7.94 1.30
C GLN A 4 21.55 8.22 2.29
N PRO A 5 21.36 9.47 2.75
CA PRO A 5 20.25 9.77 3.65
C PRO A 5 18.93 9.40 2.95
N GLN A 6 18.26 8.38 3.49
CA GLN A 6 16.98 7.94 2.94
C GLN A 6 15.95 9.05 3.15
N VAL A 7 15.34 9.52 2.07
CA VAL A 7 14.15 10.38 2.14
C VAL A 7 13.06 9.64 2.94
N PRO A 8 12.40 10.27 3.92
CA PRO A 8 11.32 9.64 4.69
C PRO A 8 10.22 9.11 3.75
N LEU A 9 9.59 7.98 4.10
CA LEU A 9 8.59 7.35 3.23
C LEU A 9 7.43 8.29 2.86
N TYR A 10 7.03 9.15 3.79
CA TYR A 10 5.95 10.13 3.59
C TYR A 10 6.32 11.30 2.67
N ASP A 11 7.61 11.56 2.47
CA ASP A 11 8.09 12.63 1.58
C ASP A 11 8.37 12.13 0.16
N ARG A 12 8.24 10.82 -0.11
CA ARG A 12 8.48 10.23 -1.43
C ARG A 12 7.30 10.43 -2.37
N GLU A 13 7.55 10.61 -3.66
CA GLU A 13 6.48 10.64 -4.66
C GLU A 13 5.97 9.23 -4.98
N VAL A 14 4.71 9.09 -5.38
CA VAL A 14 4.17 7.83 -5.90
C VAL A 14 4.64 7.66 -7.34
N THR A 15 5.24 6.51 -7.66
CA THR A 15 5.80 6.19 -8.98
C THR A 15 4.98 5.09 -9.66
N GLY A 16 3.79 5.43 -10.12
CA GLY A 16 2.97 4.52 -10.93
C GLY A 16 1.50 4.52 -10.55
N PRO A 17 0.68 3.80 -11.33
CA PRO A 17 -0.74 3.68 -11.04
C PRO A 17 -0.96 2.87 -9.76
N PHE A 18 -1.99 3.25 -9.02
CA PHE A 18 -2.49 2.41 -7.93
C PHE A 18 -3.11 1.13 -8.50
N SER A 19 -2.65 0.00 -7.99
CA SER A 19 -3.27 -1.30 -8.21
C SER A 19 -4.35 -1.54 -7.17
N VAL A 20 -5.49 -2.08 -7.58
CA VAL A 20 -6.60 -2.41 -6.68
C VAL A 20 -6.52 -3.89 -6.26
N LEU A 21 -6.54 -4.12 -4.94
CA LEU A 21 -6.56 -5.44 -4.31
C LEU A 21 -7.85 -5.58 -3.49
N CYS A 22 -8.75 -6.47 -3.90
CA CYS A 22 -10.04 -6.69 -3.22
C CYS A 22 -10.08 -8.02 -2.49
N GLY A 23 -10.71 -8.05 -1.32
CA GLY A 23 -10.93 -9.26 -0.52
C GLY A 23 -11.96 -10.24 -1.10
N GLY A 24 -12.82 -9.77 -2.02
CA GLY A 24 -13.81 -10.55 -2.74
C GLY A 24 -14.19 -9.93 -4.09
N GLY A 25 -14.77 -10.76 -4.97
CA GLY A 25 -15.26 -10.35 -6.29
C GLY A 25 -14.20 -10.21 -7.39
N ASP A 26 -14.61 -10.45 -8.64
CA ASP A 26 -13.71 -10.40 -9.81
C ASP A 26 -13.57 -8.99 -10.41
N ASN A 27 -14.44 -8.07 -10.00
CA ASN A 27 -14.47 -6.69 -10.49
C ASN A 27 -13.46 -5.86 -9.70
N LYS A 28 -12.21 -5.85 -10.15
CA LYS A 28 -11.10 -5.07 -9.57
C LYS A 28 -11.18 -3.58 -9.94
N ASP A 29 -12.38 -3.02 -9.99
CA ASP A 29 -12.63 -1.63 -10.37
C ASP A 29 -12.62 -0.66 -9.17
N GLY A 30 -12.47 -1.19 -7.96
CA GLY A 30 -12.39 -0.41 -6.72
C GLY A 30 -13.74 0.09 -6.20
N SER A 31 -14.85 -0.34 -6.79
CA SER A 31 -16.20 0.04 -6.34
C SER A 31 -16.66 -0.66 -5.06
N MET A 32 -15.99 -1.74 -4.65
CA MET A 32 -16.33 -2.49 -3.45
C MET A 32 -15.58 -1.96 -2.21
N GLU A 33 -16.24 -2.01 -1.05
CA GLU A 33 -15.67 -1.51 0.21
C GLU A 33 -14.56 -2.40 0.78
N ASP A 34 -14.37 -3.59 0.22
CA ASP A 34 -13.34 -4.56 0.59
C ASP A 34 -12.07 -4.44 -0.27
N CYS A 35 -11.94 -3.35 -1.04
CA CYS A 35 -10.78 -3.07 -1.87
C CYS A 35 -9.83 -2.06 -1.22
N LEU A 36 -8.53 -2.36 -1.31
CA LEU A 36 -7.43 -1.45 -1.00
C LEU A 36 -6.65 -1.14 -2.27
N THR A 37 -6.01 0.02 -2.29
CA THR A 37 -5.10 0.42 -3.36
C THR A 37 -3.65 0.31 -2.91
N VAL A 38 -2.74 -0.02 -3.82
CA VAL A 38 -1.29 -0.04 -3.56
C VAL A 38 -0.52 0.55 -4.74
N ALA A 39 0.47 1.39 -4.46
CA ALA A 39 1.40 1.94 -5.47
C ALA A 39 2.84 2.02 -4.93
N GLU A 40 3.83 1.96 -5.81
CA GLU A 40 5.25 2.11 -5.44
C GLU A 40 5.62 3.57 -5.17
N LEU A 41 6.61 3.78 -4.31
CA LEU A 41 7.18 5.08 -4.01
C LEU A 41 8.56 5.25 -4.68
N ALA A 42 8.88 6.48 -5.08
CA ALA A 42 10.18 6.87 -5.59
C ALA A 42 11.28 6.55 -4.57
N GLY A 43 12.31 5.80 -4.99
CA GLY A 43 13.37 5.35 -4.07
C GLY A 43 12.96 4.19 -3.15
N GLY A 44 11.81 3.57 -3.39
CA GLY A 44 11.34 2.34 -2.75
C GLY A 44 10.27 2.55 -1.68
N GLY A 45 9.60 1.46 -1.32
CA GLY A 45 8.43 1.47 -0.43
C GLY A 45 7.12 1.57 -1.21
N TYR A 46 6.01 1.61 -0.46
CA TYR A 46 4.67 1.58 -1.03
C TYR A 46 3.73 2.52 -0.29
N ALA A 47 2.78 3.07 -1.02
CA ALA A 47 1.59 3.73 -0.49
C ALA A 47 0.41 2.75 -0.55
N ILE A 48 -0.36 2.66 0.54
CA ILE A 48 -1.60 1.87 0.65
C ILE A 48 -2.74 2.79 1.04
N GLY A 49 -3.85 2.75 0.31
CA GLY A 49 -5.02 3.60 0.57
C GLY A 49 -6.34 2.87 0.32
N GLY A 50 -7.44 3.59 0.53
CA GLY A 50 -8.76 3.16 0.05
C GLY A 50 -8.89 3.35 -1.46
N THR A 51 -9.96 2.80 -2.03
CA THR A 51 -10.31 2.97 -3.46
C THR A 51 -11.22 4.16 -3.73
N LYS A 52 -11.84 4.73 -2.68
CA LYS A 52 -12.82 5.80 -2.83
C LYS A 52 -12.13 7.15 -3.05
N PRO A 53 -12.70 8.07 -3.85
CA PRO A 53 -12.09 9.37 -4.12
C PRO A 53 -11.78 10.20 -2.87
N GLU A 54 -12.60 10.08 -1.82
CA GLU A 54 -12.37 10.76 -0.54
C GLU A 54 -11.08 10.30 0.17
N ASP A 55 -10.57 9.11 -0.14
CA ASP A 55 -9.35 8.55 0.47
C ASP A 55 -8.05 9.04 -0.18
N ALA A 56 -8.14 9.75 -1.31
CA ALA A 56 -6.98 10.28 -2.01
C ALA A 56 -6.13 11.21 -1.11
N GLY A 57 -4.82 10.97 -1.08
CA GLY A 57 -3.86 11.73 -0.28
C GLY A 57 -3.81 11.33 1.20
N ARG A 58 -4.53 10.27 1.60
CA ARG A 58 -4.57 9.74 2.98
C ARG A 58 -3.88 8.38 3.09
N GLU A 59 -2.96 8.08 2.18
CA GLU A 59 -2.31 6.77 2.09
C GLU A 59 -1.37 6.53 3.28
N LEU A 60 -1.44 5.32 3.83
CA LEU A 60 -0.41 4.79 4.71
C LEU A 60 0.82 4.45 3.88
N ARG A 61 2.01 4.63 4.45
CA ARG A 61 3.27 4.38 3.73
C ARG A 61 4.17 3.48 4.53
N GLY A 62 4.75 2.51 3.85
CA GLY A 62 5.61 1.50 4.46
C GLY A 62 6.66 0.99 3.50
N SER A 63 7.75 0.48 4.04
CA SER A 63 8.67 -0.36 3.29
C SER A 63 8.00 -1.68 2.89
N ARG A 64 8.62 -2.38 1.94
CA ARG A 64 8.19 -3.73 1.54
C ARG A 64 8.10 -4.67 2.75
N ASP A 65 9.10 -4.61 3.61
CA ASP A 65 9.26 -5.52 4.74
C ASP A 65 8.23 -5.26 5.83
N GLU A 66 7.92 -3.99 6.12
CA GLU A 66 6.88 -3.59 7.07
C GLU A 66 5.50 -4.06 6.62
N ILE A 67 5.12 -3.80 5.37
CA ILE A 67 3.82 -4.20 4.81
C ILE A 67 3.70 -5.74 4.77
N THR A 68 4.76 -6.43 4.36
CA THR A 68 4.77 -7.90 4.31
C THR A 68 4.66 -8.49 5.71
N SER A 69 5.37 -7.93 6.68
CA SER A 69 5.33 -8.41 8.07
C SER A 69 3.97 -8.17 8.71
N PHE A 70 3.35 -7.01 8.46
CA PHE A 70 1.98 -6.72 8.86
C PHE A 70 1.00 -7.74 8.28
N ALA A 71 1.04 -7.98 6.96
CA ALA A 71 0.13 -8.90 6.29
C ALA A 71 0.26 -10.33 6.83
N LYS A 72 1.49 -10.81 7.05
CA LYS A 72 1.74 -12.12 7.67
C LYS A 72 1.18 -12.21 9.08
N ALA A 73 1.46 -11.22 9.93
CA ALA A 73 0.97 -11.20 11.30
C ALA A 73 -0.56 -11.15 11.36
N TRP A 74 -1.20 -10.43 10.45
CA TRP A 74 -2.66 -10.39 10.34
C TRP A 74 -3.25 -11.76 9.96
N LEU A 75 -2.68 -12.44 8.95
CA LEU A 75 -3.11 -13.78 8.55
C LEU A 75 -2.94 -14.81 9.68
N GLU A 76 -1.83 -14.76 10.41
CA GLU A 76 -1.59 -15.63 11.56
C GLU A 76 -2.65 -15.44 12.68
N GLN A 77 -3.12 -14.21 12.88
CA GLN A 77 -4.12 -13.91 13.91
C GLN A 77 -5.54 -14.31 13.52
N HIS A 78 -5.87 -14.36 12.22
CA HIS A 78 -7.25 -14.45 11.75
C HIS A 78 -7.57 -15.75 11.00
N GLY A 79 -6.58 -16.63 10.86
CA GLY A 79 -6.72 -17.90 10.14
C GLY A 79 -6.72 -17.65 8.64
N ALA A 80 -5.76 -18.28 7.95
CA ALA A 80 -5.77 -18.33 6.49
C ALA A 80 -6.85 -19.29 5.97
#